data_AF-A0AAV6C1X0-F1
#
_entry.id   AF-A0AAV6C1X0-F1
#
_cell.length_a   1.000
_cell.length_b   1.000
_cell.length_c   1.000
_cell.angle_alpha   90.00
_cell.angle_beta   90.00
_cell.angle_gamma   90.00
#
_symmetry.space_group_name_H-M   'P 1'
#
loop_
_entity.id
_entity.type
_entity.pdbx_description
1 polymer ?
#
loop_
_entity_poly.entity_id
_entity_poly.type
_entity_poly.pdbx_seq_one_letter_code
_entity_poly.pdbx_strand_id
1 'polypeptide(L)'
;MKSKRAVALSLSACLYFTLHLTARAQGGGAPSGSIVFVARAAATAGRPEPVRQFTFYLLRKSYADVIREIEASDPLPTRDEYVAGLKLSPELKAWMKTNKTIDLSAEDTERTLTADNIMDIPEFMDAYLQANSGGVTKGLPHPKYTKADETAKSPRYQKLRQEYLAALKRFIQANPQSIGGMEAYLDPINPARPWSALVANHKSLVERRAPEIAQTKYLVASTDSDLDGRA
;
A
#
# COMPACT_ATOMS: atom_id res chain seq x y z
N MET A 1 13.82 -19.48 -38.46
CA MET A 1 14.76 -18.98 -37.42
C MET A 1 14.98 -17.48 -37.59
N LYS A 2 14.97 -16.77 -36.46
CA LYS A 2 15.35 -15.36 -36.18
C LYS A 2 14.19 -14.40 -35.92
N SER A 3 13.74 -14.42 -34.66
CA SER A 3 12.98 -13.38 -33.99
C SER A 3 13.82 -12.12 -33.83
N LYS A 4 13.24 -10.94 -34.03
CA LYS A 4 13.79 -9.68 -33.51
C LYS A 4 12.87 -9.18 -32.39
N ARG A 5 13.47 -9.07 -31.20
CA ARG A 5 12.87 -8.55 -29.97
C ARG A 5 12.62 -7.05 -30.13
N ALA A 6 11.42 -6.59 -29.81
CA ALA A 6 11.12 -5.17 -29.62
C ALA A 6 11.34 -4.83 -28.14
N VAL A 7 12.26 -3.89 -27.90
CA VAL A 7 12.49 -3.25 -26.60
C VAL A 7 11.45 -2.13 -26.48
N ALA A 8 10.58 -2.20 -25.47
CA ALA A 8 9.64 -1.13 -25.15
C ALA A 8 10.36 -0.07 -24.31
N LEU A 9 10.56 1.12 -24.87
CA LEU A 9 10.97 2.31 -24.12
C LEU A 9 9.70 3.06 -23.69
N SER A 10 9.45 3.09 -22.39
CA SER A 10 8.43 3.92 -21.75
C SER A 10 8.93 5.37 -21.72
N LEU A 11 8.22 6.29 -22.40
CA LEU A 11 8.43 7.73 -22.24
C LEU A 11 7.24 8.32 -21.47
N SER A 12 7.53 8.68 -20.23
CA SER A 12 6.66 9.43 -19.32
C SER A 12 6.55 10.87 -19.80
N ALA A 13 5.36 11.31 -20.18
CA ALA A 13 5.08 12.70 -20.56
C ALA A 13 4.47 13.46 -19.38
N CYS A 14 5.26 14.33 -18.76
CA CYS A 14 4.78 15.30 -17.77
C CYS A 14 4.10 16.48 -18.50
N LEU A 15 2.78 16.60 -18.38
CA LEU A 15 2.03 17.80 -18.77
C LEU A 15 2.21 18.88 -17.69
N TYR A 16 2.75 20.05 -18.06
CA TYR A 16 2.69 21.25 -17.23
C TYR A 16 1.55 22.15 -17.72
N PHE A 17 0.47 22.23 -16.94
CA PHE A 17 -0.68 23.09 -17.20
C PHE A 17 -0.51 24.39 -16.40
N THR A 18 -0.25 25.53 -17.05
CA THR A 18 -0.22 26.84 -16.38
C THR A 18 -1.55 27.55 -16.58
N LEU A 19 -2.31 27.71 -15.49
CA LEU A 19 -3.63 28.35 -15.47
C LEU A 19 -3.49 29.80 -14.98
N HIS A 20 -3.75 30.77 -15.85
CA HIS A 20 -3.85 32.19 -15.46
C HIS A 20 -5.33 32.62 -15.47
N LEU A 21 -5.92 32.82 -14.28
CA LEU A 21 -7.25 33.42 -14.15
C LEU A 21 -7.13 34.95 -14.21
N THR A 22 -7.64 35.57 -15.27
CA THR A 22 -7.91 37.02 -15.30
C THR A 22 -9.41 37.23 -15.42
N ALA A 23 -10.08 37.54 -14.32
CA ALA A 23 -11.48 37.95 -14.33
C ALA A 23 -11.58 39.46 -14.62
N ARG A 24 -12.27 39.84 -15.70
CA ARG A 24 -12.63 41.23 -15.98
C ARG A 24 -14.14 41.39 -15.79
N ALA A 25 -14.53 42.09 -14.74
CA ALA A 25 -15.93 42.44 -14.51
C ALA A 25 -16.27 43.71 -15.32
N GLN A 26 -17.22 43.61 -16.26
CA GLN A 26 -17.94 44.77 -16.80
C GLN A 26 -19.38 44.71 -16.28
N GLY A 27 -19.87 45.83 -15.75
CA GLY A 27 -21.15 45.92 -15.06
C GLY A 27 -22.34 46.25 -15.97
N GLY A 28 -23.55 45.98 -15.44
CA GLY A 28 -24.83 46.55 -15.89
C GLY A 28 -25.80 45.55 -16.54
N GLY A 29 -26.86 45.18 -15.80
CA GLY A 29 -27.91 44.23 -16.24
C GLY A 29 -27.66 42.83 -15.67
N ALA A 30 -28.66 42.22 -15.02
CA ALA A 30 -28.53 40.91 -14.37
C ALA A 30 -27.84 39.91 -15.34
N PRO A 31 -26.57 39.55 -15.10
CA PRO A 31 -25.82 38.86 -16.12
C PRO A 31 -26.14 37.38 -15.99
N SER A 32 -26.71 36.81 -17.04
CA SER A 32 -26.27 35.49 -17.48
C SER A 32 -24.76 35.60 -17.73
N GLY A 33 -23.96 35.49 -16.66
CA GLY A 33 -22.52 35.64 -16.72
C GLY A 33 -21.94 34.58 -17.65
N SER A 34 -21.12 34.98 -18.61
CA SER A 34 -20.37 34.06 -19.46
C SER A 34 -19.00 33.78 -18.82
N ILE A 35 -18.60 32.51 -18.84
CA ILE A 35 -17.24 32.09 -18.49
C ILE A 35 -16.52 31.83 -19.81
N VAL A 36 -15.47 32.59 -20.06
CA VAL A 36 -14.60 32.42 -21.24
C VAL A 36 -13.28 31.85 -20.76
N PHE A 37 -12.85 30.75 -21.34
CA PHE A 37 -11.52 30.18 -21.12
C PHE A 37 -10.81 29.99 -22.46
N VAL A 38 -9.49 30.19 -22.44
CA VAL A 38 -8.64 30.05 -23.63
C VAL A 38 -7.67 28.92 -23.35
N ALA A 39 -7.81 27.81 -24.06
CA ALA A 39 -6.84 26.72 -24.05
C ALA A 39 -5.77 26.99 -25.11
N ARG A 40 -4.50 26.96 -24.71
CA ARG A 40 -3.36 27.05 -25.64
C ARG A 40 -2.66 25.71 -25.66
N ALA A 41 -2.57 25.10 -26.83
CA ALA A 41 -1.82 23.87 -27.05
C ALA A 41 -0.53 24.20 -27.82
N ALA A 42 0.59 23.60 -27.41
CA ALA A 42 1.86 23.66 -28.12
C ALA A 42 2.27 22.24 -28.49
N ALA A 43 2.84 22.07 -29.69
CA ALA A 43 3.36 20.77 -30.11
C ALA A 43 4.49 20.33 -29.16
N THR A 44 4.36 19.14 -28.58
CA THR A 44 5.46 18.49 -27.86
C THR A 44 6.49 18.01 -28.88
N ALA A 45 7.75 18.43 -28.71
CA ALA A 45 8.89 18.21 -29.62
C ALA A 45 8.75 16.95 -30.51
N GLY A 46 8.34 17.16 -31.76
CA GLY A 46 7.96 16.10 -32.69
C GLY A 46 7.30 16.66 -33.96
N ARG A 47 6.72 15.77 -34.77
CA ARG A 47 5.96 16.15 -35.97
C ARG A 47 4.69 16.91 -35.54
N PRO A 48 4.38 18.07 -36.14
CA PRO A 48 3.15 18.80 -35.82
C PRO A 48 1.94 17.95 -36.18
N GLU A 49 1.19 17.52 -35.17
CA GLU A 49 -0.10 16.87 -35.32
C GLU A 49 -1.22 17.90 -35.05
N PRO A 50 -2.31 17.89 -35.83
CA PRO A 50 -3.44 18.75 -35.57
C PRO A 50 -4.03 18.42 -34.21
N VAL A 51 -4.22 19.45 -33.38
CA VAL A 51 -4.81 19.30 -32.06
C VAL A 51 -6.28 18.93 -32.26
N ARG A 52 -6.69 17.78 -31.71
CA ARG A 52 -8.08 17.33 -31.77
C ARG A 52 -8.95 18.18 -30.84
N GLN A 53 -10.22 18.34 -31.21
CA GLN A 53 -11.25 18.94 -30.36
C GLN A 53 -11.26 18.28 -28.97
N PHE A 54 -11.22 19.10 -27.92
CA PHE A 54 -11.30 18.68 -26.52
C PHE A 54 -12.59 19.21 -25.89
N THR A 55 -13.31 18.35 -25.19
CA THR A 55 -14.46 18.76 -24.39
C THR A 55 -14.01 19.26 -23.03
N PHE A 56 -14.44 20.45 -22.67
CA PHE A 56 -14.24 21.05 -21.36
C PHE A 56 -15.53 20.99 -20.55
N TYR A 57 -15.41 20.60 -19.29
CA TYR A 57 -16.51 20.53 -18.34
C TYR A 57 -16.32 21.60 -17.26
N LEU A 58 -17.35 22.40 -17.04
CA LEU A 58 -17.42 23.32 -15.92
C LEU A 58 -18.20 22.66 -14.78
N LEU A 59 -17.55 22.47 -13.64
CA LEU A 59 -18.16 21.90 -12.45
C LEU A 59 -18.42 23.00 -11.41
N ARG A 60 -19.55 22.94 -10.70
CA ARG A 60 -19.87 23.84 -9.57
C ARG A 60 -18.98 23.61 -8.34
N LYS A 61 -18.23 22.50 -8.34
CA LYS A 61 -17.33 22.07 -7.28
C LYS A 61 -16.06 21.52 -7.92
N SER A 62 -14.90 21.74 -7.29
CA SER A 62 -13.64 21.25 -7.83
C SER A 62 -13.66 19.72 -7.93
N TYR A 63 -13.02 19.14 -8.95
CA TYR A 63 -12.97 17.68 -9.09
C TYR A 63 -12.26 17.01 -7.90
N ALA A 64 -11.25 17.67 -7.32
CA ALA A 64 -10.57 17.21 -6.10
C ALA A 64 -11.53 17.17 -4.90
N ASP A 65 -12.45 18.11 -4.78
CA ASP A 65 -13.43 18.13 -3.70
C ASP A 65 -14.54 17.10 -3.91
N VAL A 66 -14.84 16.74 -5.16
CA VAL A 66 -15.73 15.62 -5.50
C VAL A 66 -15.09 14.30 -5.08
N ILE A 67 -13.80 14.11 -5.37
CA ILE A 67 -13.03 12.94 -4.91
C ILE A 67 -13.08 12.85 -3.38
N ARG A 68 -12.77 13.95 -2.67
CA ARG A 68 -12.81 13.98 -1.20
C ARG A 68 -14.19 13.68 -0.62
N GLU A 69 -15.27 14.10 -1.28
CA GLU A 69 -16.64 13.76 -0.87
C GLU A 69 -16.93 12.27 -1.00
N ILE A 70 -16.45 11.63 -2.07
CA ILE A 70 -16.60 10.19 -2.28
C ILE A 70 -15.81 9.41 -1.24
N GLU A 71 -14.55 9.80 -1.00
CA GLU A 71 -13.70 9.21 0.03
C GLU A 71 -14.30 9.37 1.43
N ALA A 72 -14.93 10.50 1.73
CA ALA A 72 -15.62 10.72 3.00
C ALA A 72 -16.90 9.87 3.15
N SER A 73 -17.56 9.53 2.03
CA SER A 73 -18.77 8.70 2.05
C SER A 73 -18.48 7.20 2.24
N ASP A 74 -17.30 6.75 1.84
CA ASP A 74 -16.84 5.37 1.99
C ASP A 74 -15.38 5.38 2.51
N PRO A 75 -15.19 5.65 3.82
CA PRO A 75 -13.86 5.82 4.38
C PRO A 75 -13.12 4.48 4.43
N LEU A 76 -11.90 4.49 3.90
CA LEU A 76 -10.98 3.37 4.05
C LEU A 76 -10.62 3.20 5.54
N PRO A 77 -10.66 1.98 6.11
CA PRO A 77 -10.14 1.78 7.45
C PRO A 77 -8.68 2.21 7.51
N THR A 78 -8.28 2.85 8.60
CA THR A 78 -6.88 3.14 8.84
C THR A 78 -6.10 1.83 8.98
N ARG A 79 -4.79 1.86 8.73
CA ARG A 79 -3.94 0.69 8.93
C ARG A 79 -4.11 0.09 10.32
N ASP A 80 -4.15 0.95 11.34
CA ASP A 80 -4.16 0.48 12.73
C ASP A 80 -5.52 -0.12 13.13
N GLU A 81 -6.62 0.35 12.53
CA GLU A 81 -7.95 -0.28 12.62
C GLU A 81 -7.97 -1.62 11.89
N TYR A 82 -7.38 -1.69 10.70
CA TYR A 82 -7.25 -2.93 9.95
C TYR A 82 -6.45 -3.98 10.75
N VAL A 83 -5.30 -3.60 11.31
CA VAL A 83 -4.48 -4.47 12.18
C VAL A 83 -5.25 -4.91 13.43
N ALA A 84 -6.06 -4.03 14.02
CA ALA A 84 -6.88 -4.38 15.18
C ALA A 84 -7.88 -5.51 14.87
N GLY A 85 -8.45 -5.51 13.66
CA GLY A 85 -9.42 -6.51 13.19
C GLY A 85 -8.83 -7.88 12.79
N LEU A 86 -7.50 -8.01 12.70
CA LEU A 86 -6.87 -9.26 12.29
C LEU A 86 -7.04 -10.37 13.34
N LYS A 87 -7.10 -11.64 12.92
CA LYS A 87 -7.11 -12.80 13.83
C LYS A 87 -5.67 -13.24 14.18
N LEU A 88 -4.94 -12.32 14.79
CA LEU A 88 -3.54 -12.49 15.21
C LEU A 88 -3.40 -12.22 16.72
N SER A 89 -2.29 -12.64 17.30
CA SER A 89 -1.95 -12.36 18.69
C SER A 89 -1.91 -10.85 18.97
N PRO A 90 -2.27 -10.41 20.19
CA PRO A 90 -2.15 -9.00 20.57
C PRO A 90 -0.70 -8.50 20.50
N GLU A 91 0.28 -9.37 20.77
CA GLU A 91 1.71 -9.07 20.70
C GLU A 91 2.14 -8.75 19.27
N LEU A 92 1.75 -9.59 18.29
CA LEU A 92 2.04 -9.35 16.88
C LEU A 92 1.36 -8.06 16.38
N LYS A 93 0.10 -7.82 16.75
CA LYS A 93 -0.60 -6.59 16.40
C LYS A 93 0.10 -5.34 16.95
N ALA A 94 0.54 -5.38 18.20
CA ALA A 94 1.27 -4.28 18.82
C ALA A 94 2.62 -4.03 18.11
N TRP A 95 3.31 -5.10 17.76
CA TRP A 95 4.56 -5.05 17.00
C TRP A 95 4.35 -4.43 15.61
N MET A 96 3.32 -4.85 14.86
CA MET A 96 2.99 -4.30 13.54
C MET A 96 2.68 -2.81 13.59
N LYS A 97 1.91 -2.37 14.60
CA LYS A 97 1.58 -0.94 14.80
C LYS A 97 2.83 -0.11 15.10
N THR A 98 3.70 -0.61 15.97
CA THR A 98 4.94 0.05 16.38
C THR A 98 5.93 0.18 15.21
N ASN A 99 6.15 -0.91 14.46
CA ASN A 99 7.07 -0.97 13.34
C ASN A 99 6.48 -0.43 12.03
N LYS A 100 5.20 -0.02 12.05
CA LYS A 100 4.49 0.55 10.92
C LYS A 100 4.42 -0.35 9.68
N THR A 101 4.57 -1.66 9.85
CA THR A 101 4.57 -2.65 8.76
C THR A 101 3.35 -3.58 8.85
N ILE A 102 2.82 -3.94 7.67
CA ILE A 102 1.77 -4.95 7.51
C ILE A 102 2.35 -6.21 6.85
N ASP A 103 3.44 -6.07 6.10
CA ASP A 103 4.03 -7.15 5.32
C ASP A 103 5.03 -7.91 6.17
N LEU A 104 4.62 -9.08 6.65
CA LEU A 104 5.46 -9.96 7.47
C LEU A 104 6.53 -10.70 6.65
N SER A 105 6.43 -10.69 5.32
CA SER A 105 7.38 -11.35 4.41
C SER A 105 8.36 -10.39 3.75
N ALA A 106 8.24 -9.09 4.02
CA ALA A 106 9.15 -8.09 3.47
C ALA A 106 10.57 -8.21 4.06
N GLU A 107 11.58 -7.95 3.24
CA GLU A 107 12.99 -7.93 3.68
C GLU A 107 13.22 -6.92 4.81
N ASP A 108 12.54 -5.78 4.77
CA ASP A 108 12.62 -4.77 5.84
C ASP A 108 12.06 -5.31 7.16
N THR A 109 11.05 -6.19 7.12
CA THR A 109 10.52 -6.83 8.32
C THR A 109 11.58 -7.74 8.93
N GLU A 110 12.24 -8.59 8.14
CA GLU A 110 13.33 -9.46 8.62
C GLU A 110 14.43 -8.66 9.33
N ARG A 111 14.84 -7.52 8.77
CA ARG A 111 15.87 -6.64 9.35
C ARG A 111 15.46 -5.98 10.67
N THR A 112 14.16 -5.83 10.91
CA THR A 112 13.62 -5.26 12.17
C THR A 112 13.36 -6.31 13.25
N LEU A 113 13.43 -7.60 12.91
CA LEU A 113 13.25 -8.67 13.88
C LEU A 113 14.47 -8.74 14.82
N THR A 114 14.17 -8.75 16.12
CA THR A 114 15.16 -8.93 17.18
C THR A 114 14.89 -10.24 17.89
N ALA A 115 15.88 -10.75 18.62
CA ALA A 115 15.70 -11.94 19.44
C ALA A 115 14.55 -11.76 20.45
N ASP A 116 14.36 -10.55 21.00
CA ASP A 116 13.24 -10.28 21.93
C ASP A 116 11.90 -10.42 21.21
N ASN A 117 11.75 -9.81 20.03
CA ASN A 117 10.53 -9.92 19.22
C ASN A 117 10.19 -11.38 18.90
N ILE A 118 11.19 -12.18 18.52
CA ILE A 118 11.01 -13.61 18.21
C ILE A 118 10.60 -14.41 19.44
N MET A 119 11.14 -14.07 20.61
CA MET A 119 10.85 -14.79 21.86
C MET A 119 9.50 -14.40 22.48
N ASP A 120 9.07 -13.15 22.30
CA ASP A 120 7.87 -12.59 22.93
C ASP A 120 6.60 -12.77 22.06
N ILE A 121 6.75 -12.88 20.73
CA ILE A 121 5.63 -13.01 19.80
C ILE A 121 5.49 -14.47 19.37
N PRO A 122 4.35 -15.13 19.66
CA PRO A 122 4.20 -16.56 19.42
C PRO A 122 4.30 -16.94 17.94
N GLU A 123 3.73 -16.12 17.04
CA GLU A 123 3.83 -16.37 15.60
C GLU A 123 5.27 -16.30 15.07
N PHE A 124 6.10 -15.41 15.62
CA PHE A 124 7.50 -15.31 15.25
C PHE A 124 8.32 -16.47 15.82
N MET A 125 8.05 -16.89 17.06
CA MET A 125 8.66 -18.09 17.63
C MET A 125 8.35 -19.32 16.77
N ASP A 126 7.08 -19.53 16.42
CA ASP A 126 6.65 -20.68 15.65
C ASP A 126 7.29 -20.67 14.25
N ALA A 127 7.28 -19.52 13.57
CA ALA A 127 7.94 -19.36 12.28
C ALA A 127 9.45 -19.62 12.36
N TYR A 128 10.13 -19.12 13.40
CA TYR A 128 11.56 -19.34 13.64
C TYR A 128 11.87 -20.83 13.84
N LEU A 129 11.10 -21.51 14.68
CA LEU A 129 11.28 -22.93 14.96
C LEU A 129 11.03 -23.78 13.71
N GLN A 130 10.02 -23.45 12.90
CA GLN A 130 9.76 -24.18 11.66
C GLN A 130 10.86 -23.95 10.62
N ALA A 131 11.29 -22.70 10.41
CA ALA A 131 12.38 -22.37 9.50
C ALA A 131 13.69 -23.10 9.85
N ASN A 132 13.94 -23.30 11.14
CA ASN A 132 15.17 -23.93 11.64
C ASN A 132 14.99 -25.43 12.00
N SER A 133 13.79 -26.02 11.81
CA SER A 133 13.48 -27.40 12.20
C SER A 133 14.17 -28.47 11.35
N GLY A 134 14.67 -28.12 10.17
CA GLY A 134 15.30 -29.04 9.22
C GLY A 134 16.72 -29.51 9.59
N GLY A 135 17.25 -29.15 10.76
CA GLY A 135 18.59 -29.57 11.21
C GLY A 135 19.76 -28.91 10.45
N VAL A 136 19.48 -27.98 9.55
CA VAL A 136 20.48 -27.25 8.74
C VAL A 136 21.18 -26.19 9.58
N THR A 137 20.49 -25.61 10.55
CA THR A 137 21.04 -24.57 11.42
C THR A 137 21.95 -25.19 12.49
N LYS A 138 23.23 -25.26 12.15
CA LYS A 138 24.28 -25.83 13.00
C LYS A 138 24.29 -25.12 14.37
N GLY A 139 24.16 -25.91 15.44
CA GLY A 139 24.25 -25.42 16.82
C GLY A 139 22.95 -24.87 17.39
N LEU A 140 21.82 -25.00 16.69
CA LEU A 140 20.51 -24.66 17.25
C LEU A 140 20.25 -25.47 18.54
N PRO A 141 19.91 -24.81 19.66
CA PRO A 141 19.58 -25.51 20.90
C PRO A 141 18.38 -26.44 20.70
N HIS A 142 18.42 -27.60 21.34
CA HIS A 142 17.29 -28.52 21.40
C HIS A 142 16.73 -28.60 22.83
N PRO A 143 15.40 -28.73 22.98
CA PRO A 143 14.80 -28.94 24.29
C PRO A 143 15.30 -30.27 24.86
N LYS A 144 15.77 -30.22 26.12
CA LYS A 144 16.23 -31.41 26.86
C LYS A 144 15.10 -32.17 27.56
N TYR A 145 13.88 -31.62 27.53
CA TYR A 145 12.70 -32.22 28.13
C TYR A 145 11.93 -33.05 27.09
N THR A 146 11.24 -34.09 27.55
CA THR A 146 10.42 -34.95 26.70
C THR A 146 8.95 -34.48 26.69
N LYS A 147 8.14 -34.98 25.74
CA LYS A 147 6.68 -34.75 25.75
C LYS A 147 5.99 -35.28 27.02
N ALA A 148 6.55 -36.33 27.63
CA ALA A 148 6.06 -36.84 28.91
C ALA A 148 6.29 -35.83 30.05
N ASP A 149 7.45 -35.17 30.08
CA ASP A 149 7.76 -34.11 31.06
C ASP A 149 6.86 -32.89 30.90
N GLU A 150 6.51 -32.54 29.66
CA GLU A 150 5.60 -31.45 29.32
C GLU A 150 4.18 -31.68 29.83
N THR A 151 3.71 -32.93 29.73
CA THR A 151 2.36 -33.31 30.19
C THR A 151 2.28 -33.31 31.72
N ALA A 152 3.35 -33.75 32.38
CA ALA A 152 3.44 -33.78 33.83
C ALA A 152 3.61 -32.39 34.47
N LYS A 153 3.94 -31.35 33.69
CA LYS A 153 4.20 -29.96 34.16
C LYS A 153 5.08 -29.89 35.41
N SER A 154 6.05 -30.80 35.50
CA SER A 154 6.88 -30.93 36.70
C SER A 154 7.74 -29.67 36.92
N PRO A 155 8.19 -29.39 38.15
CA PRO A 155 9.16 -28.32 38.41
C PRO A 155 10.44 -28.47 37.58
N ARG A 156 10.83 -29.72 37.30
CA ARG A 156 11.95 -30.05 36.40
C ARG A 156 11.68 -29.60 34.97
N TYR A 157 10.48 -29.85 34.43
CA TYR A 157 10.09 -29.39 33.09
C TYR A 157 10.18 -27.86 32.98
N GLN A 158 9.66 -27.13 33.95
CA GLN A 158 9.70 -25.67 33.93
C GLN A 158 11.13 -25.13 33.89
N LYS A 159 12.02 -25.70 34.71
CA LYS A 159 13.44 -25.35 34.70
C LYS A 159 14.11 -25.65 33.36
N LEU A 160 13.90 -26.85 32.81
CA LEU A 160 14.47 -27.24 31.51
C LEU A 160 13.93 -26.38 30.36
N ARG A 161 12.66 -26.01 30.41
CA ARG A 161 12.04 -25.11 29.43
C ARG A 161 12.63 -23.70 29.51
N GLN A 162 12.82 -23.15 30.70
CA GLN A 162 13.46 -21.85 30.88
C GLN A 162 14.91 -21.84 30.40
N GLU A 163 15.67 -22.89 30.73
CA GLU A 163 17.04 -23.06 30.23
C GLU A 163 17.09 -23.14 28.71
N TYR A 164 16.15 -23.85 28.09
CA TYR A 164 16.00 -23.95 26.64
C TYR A 164 15.71 -22.58 26.01
N LEU A 165 14.71 -21.86 26.49
CA LEU A 165 14.35 -20.54 25.97
C LEU A 165 15.49 -19.52 26.14
N ALA A 166 16.22 -19.58 27.26
CA ALA A 166 17.39 -18.73 27.48
C ALA A 166 18.55 -19.07 26.52
N ALA A 167 18.79 -20.36 26.26
CA ALA A 167 19.78 -20.79 25.28
C ALA A 167 19.38 -20.38 23.86
N LEU A 168 18.10 -20.51 23.50
CA LEU A 168 17.54 -20.11 22.21
C LEU A 168 17.70 -18.62 21.97
N LYS A 169 17.31 -17.79 22.94
CA LYS A 169 17.50 -16.33 22.88
C LYS A 169 18.96 -15.95 22.65
N ARG A 170 19.89 -16.53 23.41
CA ARG A 170 21.33 -16.29 23.23
C ARG A 170 21.82 -16.75 21.86
N PHE A 171 21.32 -17.86 21.36
CA PHE A 171 21.66 -18.37 20.04
C PHE A 171 21.22 -17.40 18.93
N ILE A 172 19.97 -16.91 18.98
CA ILE A 172 19.44 -15.94 18.00
C ILE A 172 20.27 -14.65 18.04
N GLN A 173 20.61 -14.15 19.22
CA GLN A 173 21.46 -12.95 19.38
C GLN A 173 22.86 -13.14 18.79
N ALA A 174 23.44 -14.33 18.94
CA ALA A 174 24.76 -14.64 18.39
C ALA A 174 24.73 -15.00 16.89
N ASN A 175 23.56 -15.36 16.35
CA ASN A 175 23.37 -15.80 14.97
C ASN A 175 22.16 -15.09 14.31
N PRO A 176 22.23 -13.78 14.04
CA PRO A 176 21.13 -13.05 13.40
C PRO A 176 20.71 -13.64 12.05
N GLN A 177 21.65 -14.23 11.31
CA GLN A 177 21.39 -14.92 10.04
C GLN A 177 20.47 -16.13 10.15
N SER A 178 20.22 -16.66 11.36
CA SER A 178 19.28 -17.77 11.58
C SER A 178 17.81 -17.35 11.50
N ILE A 179 17.54 -16.04 11.42
CA ILE A 179 16.19 -15.47 11.22
C ILE A 179 15.73 -15.68 9.77
N GLY A 180 16.67 -15.77 8.82
CA GLY A 180 16.34 -15.98 7.41
C GLY A 180 15.55 -17.28 7.20
N GLY A 181 14.56 -17.23 6.29
CA GLY A 181 13.63 -18.32 6.02
C GLY A 181 12.33 -18.24 6.83
N MET A 182 12.24 -17.37 7.84
CA MET A 182 10.99 -17.14 8.58
C MET A 182 9.87 -16.60 7.69
N GLU A 183 10.20 -15.80 6.67
CA GLU A 183 9.25 -15.17 5.75
C GLU A 183 8.33 -16.19 5.07
N ALA A 184 8.85 -17.38 4.75
CA ALA A 184 8.06 -18.46 4.15
C ALA A 184 6.97 -19.01 5.08
N TYR A 185 7.21 -18.98 6.39
CA TYR A 185 6.26 -19.43 7.41
C TYR A 185 5.34 -18.31 7.91
N LEU A 186 5.70 -17.06 7.64
CA LEU A 186 4.86 -15.89 7.91
C LEU A 186 3.93 -15.53 6.75
N ASP A 187 4.22 -15.93 5.50
CA ASP A 187 3.36 -15.69 4.33
C ASP A 187 1.89 -16.13 4.53
N PRO A 188 1.58 -17.31 5.13
CA PRO A 188 0.20 -17.74 5.34
C PRO A 188 -0.62 -16.82 6.25
N ILE A 189 0.04 -16.14 7.18
CA ILE A 189 -0.60 -15.20 8.12
C ILE A 189 -0.39 -13.74 7.69
N ASN A 190 0.25 -13.49 6.55
CA ASN A 190 0.64 -12.16 6.10
C ASN A 190 -0.59 -11.34 5.65
N PRO A 191 -0.92 -10.24 6.35
CA PRO A 191 -2.10 -9.44 6.06
C PRO A 191 -1.88 -8.41 4.93
N ALA A 192 -0.71 -8.36 4.30
CA ALA A 192 -0.38 -7.37 3.27
C ALA A 192 -1.14 -7.55 1.96
N ARG A 193 -1.38 -8.79 1.51
CA ARG A 193 -2.12 -9.02 0.25
C ARG A 193 -3.58 -8.57 0.36
N PRO A 194 -4.35 -8.97 1.41
CA PRO A 194 -5.72 -8.49 1.56
C PRO A 194 -5.79 -6.97 1.78
N TRP A 195 -4.84 -6.38 2.51
CA TRP A 195 -4.74 -4.91 2.66
C TRP A 195 -4.54 -4.20 1.33
N SER A 196 -3.57 -4.64 0.52
CA SER A 196 -3.27 -4.04 -0.77
C SER A 196 -4.46 -4.16 -1.73
N ALA A 197 -5.17 -5.29 -1.71
CA ALA A 197 -6.39 -5.47 -2.48
C ALA A 197 -7.51 -4.51 -2.03
N LEU A 198 -7.67 -4.31 -0.72
CA LEU A 198 -8.64 -3.38 -0.15
C LEU A 198 -8.36 -1.94 -0.61
N VAL A 199 -7.11 -1.49 -0.49
CA VAL A 199 -6.67 -0.14 -0.95
C VAL A 199 -6.88 0.02 -2.45
N ALA A 200 -6.49 -0.98 -3.26
CA ALA A 200 -6.62 -0.93 -4.71
C ALA A 200 -8.10 -0.88 -5.15
N ASN A 201 -8.95 -1.69 -4.52
CA ASN A 201 -10.38 -1.71 -4.81
C ASN A 201 -11.05 -0.38 -4.47
N HIS A 202 -10.70 0.20 -3.33
CA HIS A 202 -11.20 1.52 -2.93
C HIS A 202 -10.79 2.61 -3.92
N LYS A 203 -9.51 2.65 -4.28
CA LYS A 203 -9.00 3.58 -5.31
C LYS A 203 -9.75 3.43 -6.64
N SER A 204 -9.93 2.20 -7.11
CA SER A 204 -10.66 1.94 -8.36
C SER A 204 -12.12 2.39 -8.27
N LEU A 205 -12.76 2.20 -7.11
CA LEU A 205 -14.13 2.66 -6.88
C LEU A 205 -14.24 4.19 -6.93
N VAL A 206 -13.32 4.89 -6.28
CA VAL A 206 -13.24 6.36 -6.30
C VAL A 206 -13.02 6.86 -7.73
N GLU A 207 -12.05 6.29 -8.45
CA GLU A 207 -11.75 6.64 -9.84
C GLU A 207 -12.94 6.42 -10.78
N ARG A 208 -13.75 5.38 -10.53
CA ARG A 208 -14.97 5.12 -11.31
C ARG A 208 -16.12 6.06 -10.96
N ARG A 209 -16.35 6.34 -9.67
CA ARG A 209 -17.48 7.15 -9.20
C ARG A 209 -17.26 8.66 -9.34
N ALA A 210 -16.02 9.12 -9.26
CA ALA A 210 -15.68 10.55 -9.39
C ALA A 210 -16.19 11.20 -10.68
N PRO A 211 -15.97 10.64 -11.88
CA PRO A 211 -16.50 11.23 -13.11
C PRO A 211 -18.03 11.14 -13.16
N GLU A 212 -18.63 10.05 -12.70
CA GLU A 212 -20.10 9.87 -12.66
C GLU A 212 -20.75 10.95 -11.79
N ILE A 213 -20.26 11.16 -10.57
CA ILE A 213 -20.78 12.17 -9.65
C ILE A 213 -20.48 13.59 -10.15
N ALA A 214 -19.29 13.82 -10.72
CA ALA A 214 -18.96 15.10 -11.31
C ALA A 214 -19.95 15.47 -12.42
N GLN A 215 -20.26 14.54 -13.33
CA GLN A 215 -21.17 14.76 -14.45
C GLN A 215 -22.64 14.87 -14.02
N THR A 216 -23.10 14.01 -13.12
CA THR A 216 -24.53 13.95 -12.75
C THR A 216 -24.94 15.00 -11.71
N LYS A 217 -24.04 15.33 -10.76
CA LYS A 217 -24.36 16.18 -9.62
C LYS A 217 -23.70 17.55 -9.70
N TYR A 218 -22.55 17.69 -10.35
CA TYR A 218 -21.76 18.92 -10.28
C TYR A 218 -21.55 19.63 -11.61
N LEU A 219 -21.93 19.04 -12.74
CA LEU A 219 -21.82 19.66 -14.05
C LEU A 219 -22.74 20.88 -14.18
N VAL A 220 -22.16 22.00 -14.60
CA VAL A 220 -22.87 23.26 -14.88
C VAL A 220 -22.99 23.46 -16.39
N ALA A 221 -21.91 23.22 -17.11
CA ALA A 221 -21.85 23.37 -18.56
C ALA A 221 -20.75 22.49 -19.15
N SER A 222 -20.90 22.14 -20.42
CA SER A 222 -19.85 21.54 -21.25
C SER A 222 -19.75 22.34 -22.54
N THR A 223 -18.53 22.50 -23.04
CA THR A 223 -18.31 23.07 -24.36
C THR A 223 -17.10 22.41 -25.00
N ASP A 224 -17.12 22.32 -26.31
CA ASP A 224 -16.00 21.78 -27.05
C ASP A 224 -15.08 22.90 -27.49
N SER A 225 -13.79 22.64 -27.45
CA SER A 225 -12.81 23.58 -27.96
C SER A 225 -12.94 23.69 -29.47
N ASP A 226 -13.06 24.90 -29.96
CA ASP A 226 -12.87 25.23 -31.36
C ASP A 226 -11.36 25.25 -31.67
N LEU A 227 -10.78 24.06 -31.73
CA LEU A 227 -9.43 23.83 -32.23
C LEU A 227 -9.57 23.36 -33.66
N ASP A 228 -10.04 24.25 -34.54
CA ASP A 228 -9.84 24.09 -35.97
C ASP A 228 -8.33 23.93 -36.17
N GLY A 229 -7.89 22.71 -36.44
CA GLY A 229 -6.48 22.33 -36.63
C GLY A 229 -5.86 22.92 -37.91
N ARG A 230 -6.20 24.17 -38.25
CA ARG A 230 -5.65 24.93 -39.36
C ARG A 230 -4.54 25.83 -38.80
N ALA A 231 -3.31 25.43 -39.08
CA ALA A 231 -2.16 26.31 -39.05
C ALA A 231 -2.28 27.41 -40.12
#